data_AF-A0A938GQU6-F1
#
_entry.id   AF-A0A938GQU6-F1
#
_cell.length_a   1.000
_cell.length_b   1.000
_cell.length_c   1.000
_cell.angle_alpha   90.00
_cell.angle_beta   90.00
_cell.angle_gamma   90.00
#
_symmetry.space_group_name_H-M   'P 1'
#
loop_
_entity.id
_entity.type
_entity.pdbx_description
1 polymer ?
#
loop_
_entity_poly.entity_id
_entity_poly.type
_entity_poly.pdbx_seq_one_letter_code
_entity_poly.pdbx_strand_id
1 'polypeptide(L)'
;GLSDWRGEALALAAHAQYLLRHCWKSQLTLSLPRLRPCAGSFKPTSPFTDRHLAQLICALRLYLPDVGLVLSTREPAHLRNGLLPLGITLISAGSHTEPGGYTGAGKDRIHYTQRGRVMELQAEERTRIPDQPGTTPATGQFDISDDRSPAEMASQLRSLGYDPVWKDWDSALTL
;
A
#
# COMPACT_ATOMS: atom_id res chain seq x y z
N GLY A 1 -13.42 4.22 -5.50
CA GLY A 1 -13.27 4.46 -4.06
C GLY A 1 -13.63 5.89 -3.72
N LEU A 2 -12.86 6.84 -4.24
CA LEU A 2 -13.20 8.28 -4.21
C LEU A 2 -14.30 8.62 -5.24
N SER A 3 -14.22 8.01 -6.42
CA SER A 3 -15.12 8.20 -7.56
C SER A 3 -15.50 6.84 -8.17
N ASP A 4 -16.29 6.86 -9.25
CA ASP A 4 -16.60 5.67 -10.05
C ASP A 4 -15.32 5.05 -10.62
N TRP A 5 -15.08 3.80 -10.24
CA TRP A 5 -13.82 3.13 -10.53
C TRP A 5 -13.64 2.84 -12.02
N ARG A 6 -14.71 2.73 -12.81
CA ARG A 6 -14.62 2.48 -14.26
C ARG A 6 -14.15 3.73 -14.98
N GLY A 7 -14.70 4.89 -14.63
CA GLY A 7 -14.22 6.18 -15.13
C GLY A 7 -12.75 6.42 -14.81
N GLU A 8 -12.35 6.19 -13.54
CA GLU A 8 -10.95 6.30 -13.12
C GLU A 8 -10.03 5.32 -13.88
N ALA A 9 -10.48 4.08 -14.07
CA ALA A 9 -9.71 3.07 -14.79
C ALA A 9 -9.45 3.47 -16.25
N LEU A 10 -10.47 4.00 -16.94
CA LEU A 10 -10.34 4.49 -18.31
C LEU A 10 -9.39 5.70 -18.39
N ALA A 11 -9.52 6.65 -17.47
CA ALA A 11 -8.65 7.82 -17.40
C ALA A 11 -7.19 7.41 -17.12
N LEU A 12 -6.98 6.49 -16.17
CA LEU A 12 -5.66 5.94 -15.84
C LEU A 12 -5.04 5.23 -17.05
N ALA A 13 -5.81 4.38 -17.74
CA ALA A 13 -5.35 3.64 -18.91
C ALA A 13 -4.99 4.56 -20.08
N ALA A 14 -5.80 5.59 -20.33
CA ALA A 14 -5.51 6.61 -21.34
C ALA A 14 -4.24 7.41 -21.00
N HIS A 15 -4.08 7.78 -19.72
CA HIS A 15 -2.89 8.50 -19.26
C HIS A 15 -1.63 7.62 -19.36
N ALA A 16 -1.70 6.36 -18.95
CA ALA A 16 -0.61 5.40 -19.10
C ALA A 16 -0.20 5.25 -20.57
N GLN A 17 -1.16 5.10 -21.49
CA GLN A 17 -0.88 5.03 -22.92
C GLN A 17 -0.25 6.33 -23.46
N TYR A 18 -0.67 7.50 -22.96
CA TYR A 18 -0.05 8.76 -23.32
C TYR A 18 1.42 8.78 -22.89
N LEU A 19 1.73 8.42 -21.64
CA LEU A 19 3.10 8.39 -21.13
C LEU A 19 3.98 7.39 -21.89
N LEU A 20 3.48 6.21 -22.21
CA LEU A 20 4.23 5.22 -23.00
C LEU A 20 4.61 5.75 -24.40
N ARG A 21 3.77 6.61 -25.01
CA ARG A 21 4.06 7.22 -26.31
C ARG A 21 5.03 8.39 -26.24
N HIS A 22 4.94 9.21 -25.19
CA HIS A 22 5.69 10.49 -25.11
C HIS A 22 6.96 10.38 -24.27
N CYS A 23 7.00 9.44 -23.33
CA CYS A 23 8.07 9.24 -22.36
C CYS A 23 8.73 7.87 -22.55
N TRP A 24 9.08 7.51 -23.78
CA TRP A 24 9.55 6.16 -24.15
C TRP A 24 10.83 5.68 -23.42
N LYS A 25 11.58 6.58 -22.76
CA LYS A 25 12.75 6.23 -21.94
C LYS A 25 12.42 5.99 -20.46
N SER A 26 11.14 5.99 -20.07
CA SER A 26 10.73 5.73 -18.69
C SER A 26 10.12 4.34 -18.53
N GLN A 27 10.28 3.77 -17.35
CA GLN A 27 9.56 2.58 -16.93
C GLN A 27 8.30 3.01 -16.18
N LEU A 28 7.14 2.54 -16.62
CA LEU A 28 5.86 2.86 -15.99
C LEU A 28 5.41 1.75 -15.05
N THR A 29 4.95 2.14 -13.86
CA THR A 29 4.26 1.24 -12.92
C THR A 29 2.97 1.88 -12.44
N LEU A 30 1.93 1.07 -12.27
CA LEU A 30 0.63 1.49 -11.76
C LEU A 30 0.40 0.86 -10.39
N SER A 31 -0.01 1.69 -9.44
CA SER A 31 -0.45 1.26 -8.12
C SER A 31 -1.97 1.40 -8.04
N LEU A 32 -2.64 0.38 -7.48
CA LEU A 32 -4.10 0.37 -7.33
C LEU A 32 -4.51 0.35 -5.84
N PRO A 33 -4.05 1.31 -5.02
CA PRO A 33 -4.33 1.28 -3.60
C PRO A 33 -5.82 1.54 -3.33
N ARG A 34 -6.44 0.69 -2.51
CA ARG A 34 -7.77 0.96 -1.98
C ARG A 34 -7.71 1.90 -0.79
N LEU A 35 -8.82 2.62 -0.59
CA LEU A 35 -9.02 3.40 0.62
C LEU A 35 -9.08 2.46 1.82
N ARG A 36 -8.35 2.81 2.88
CA ARG A 36 -8.36 2.14 4.17
C ARG A 36 -8.92 3.10 5.22
N PRO A 37 -9.43 2.59 6.34
CA PRO A 37 -9.76 3.43 7.49
C PRO A 37 -8.57 4.33 7.85
N CYS A 38 -8.87 5.60 8.13
CA CYS A 38 -7.90 6.59 8.57
C CYS A 38 -8.56 7.52 9.60
N ALA A 39 -7.75 8.26 10.36
CA ALA A 39 -8.21 9.12 11.45
C ALA A 39 -9.22 10.23 11.03
N GLY A 40 -9.48 10.41 9.72
CA GLY A 40 -10.45 11.35 9.18
C GLY A 40 -11.87 10.80 8.94
N SER A 41 -12.15 9.52 9.23
CA SER A 41 -13.49 8.90 9.06
C SER A 41 -14.15 9.12 7.69
N PHE A 42 -13.36 9.20 6.61
CA PHE A 42 -13.88 9.37 5.27
C PHE A 42 -14.64 8.12 4.82
N LYS A 43 -15.89 8.28 4.36
CA LYS A 43 -16.71 7.21 3.82
C LYS A 43 -16.64 7.21 2.28
N PRO A 44 -16.18 6.12 1.64
CA PRO A 44 -16.13 6.02 0.19
C PRO A 44 -17.51 6.19 -0.44
N THR A 45 -17.60 7.08 -1.43
CA THR A 45 -18.86 7.36 -2.15
C THR A 45 -19.21 6.25 -3.15
N SER A 46 -18.22 5.46 -3.58
CA SER A 46 -18.39 4.39 -4.56
C SER A 46 -17.79 3.07 -4.05
N PRO A 47 -18.57 1.97 -4.02
CA PRO A 47 -18.12 0.68 -3.52
C PRO A 47 -17.07 0.06 -4.48
N PHE A 48 -15.91 -0.26 -3.92
CA PHE A 48 -14.82 -0.88 -4.67
C PHE A 48 -14.41 -2.21 -4.02
N THR A 49 -15.13 -3.26 -4.43
CA THR A 49 -15.02 -4.61 -3.87
C THR A 49 -13.80 -5.36 -4.41
N ASP A 50 -13.50 -6.51 -3.80
CA ASP A 50 -12.41 -7.40 -4.24
C ASP A 50 -12.60 -7.87 -5.68
N ARG A 51 -13.85 -8.11 -6.07
CA ARG A 51 -14.22 -8.45 -7.45
C ARG A 51 -13.87 -7.33 -8.42
N HIS A 52 -14.15 -6.07 -8.07
CA HIS A 52 -13.79 -4.93 -8.90
C HIS A 52 -12.27 -4.75 -9.00
N LEU A 53 -11.54 -4.96 -7.91
CA LEU A 53 -10.07 -4.92 -7.91
C LEU A 53 -9.48 -6.01 -8.81
N ALA A 54 -9.93 -7.26 -8.68
CA ALA A 54 -9.49 -8.35 -9.54
C ALA A 54 -9.82 -8.07 -11.02
N GLN A 55 -11.04 -7.60 -11.31
CA GLN A 55 -11.45 -7.22 -12.66
C GLN A 55 -10.56 -6.11 -13.24
N LEU A 56 -10.24 -5.09 -12.45
CA LEU A 56 -9.39 -3.99 -12.87
C LEU A 56 -7.95 -4.45 -13.15
N ILE A 57 -7.37 -5.27 -12.27
CA ILE A 57 -6.04 -5.84 -12.45
C ILE A 57 -5.96 -6.64 -13.75
N CYS A 58 -6.93 -7.55 -13.98
CA CYS A 58 -6.99 -8.33 -15.21
C CYS A 58 -7.12 -7.43 -16.45
N ALA A 59 -8.02 -6.45 -16.41
CA ALA A 59 -8.24 -5.54 -17.54
C ALA A 59 -6.97 -4.72 -17.87
N LEU A 60 -6.29 -4.18 -16.84
CA LEU A 60 -5.06 -3.43 -17.03
C LEU A 60 -3.91 -4.33 -17.52
N ARG A 61 -3.80 -5.56 -17.02
CA ARG A 61 -2.78 -6.51 -17.49
C ARG A 61 -2.99 -6.87 -18.97
N LEU A 62 -4.23 -7.04 -19.41
CA LEU A 62 -4.55 -7.32 -20.82
C LEU A 62 -4.30 -6.10 -21.72
N TYR A 63 -4.59 -4.89 -21.23
CA TYR A 63 -4.48 -3.67 -22.02
C TYR A 63 -3.04 -3.09 -22.05
N LEU A 64 -2.29 -3.24 -20.95
CA LEU A 64 -0.95 -2.67 -20.75
C LEU A 64 0.04 -3.78 -20.33
N PRO A 65 0.38 -4.72 -21.23
CA PRO A 65 1.16 -5.91 -20.88
C PRO A 65 2.57 -5.60 -20.36
N ASP A 66 3.18 -4.50 -20.81
CA ASP A 66 4.55 -4.11 -20.42
C ASP A 66 4.60 -3.27 -19.13
N VAL A 67 3.45 -2.82 -18.64
CA VAL A 67 3.39 -1.95 -17.46
C VAL A 67 3.43 -2.79 -16.19
N GLY A 68 4.24 -2.34 -15.22
CA GLY A 68 4.31 -2.98 -13.92
C GLY A 68 3.06 -2.68 -13.09
N LEU A 69 2.49 -3.70 -12.43
CA LEU A 69 1.38 -3.53 -11.49
C LEU A 69 1.84 -3.81 -10.07
N VAL A 70 1.57 -2.85 -9.18
CA VAL A 70 2.01 -2.87 -7.77
C VAL A 70 0.86 -3.28 -6.85
N LEU A 71 1.09 -4.31 -6.04
CA LEU A 71 0.18 -4.75 -4.98
C LEU A 71 0.71 -4.38 -3.59
N SER A 72 -0.05 -3.57 -2.87
CA SER A 72 0.34 -3.07 -1.55
C SER A 72 -0.09 -3.99 -0.39
N THR A 73 0.51 -3.78 0.79
CA THR A 73 0.13 -4.38 2.09
C THR A 73 -1.21 -3.88 2.64
N ARG A 74 -1.91 -2.98 1.94
CA ARG A 74 -3.29 -2.56 2.26
C ARG A 74 -4.32 -3.67 1.99
N GLU A 75 -3.93 -4.68 1.23
CA GLU A 75 -4.78 -5.80 0.86
C GLU A 75 -4.49 -7.00 1.78
N PRO A 76 -5.50 -7.76 2.21
CA PRO A 76 -5.30 -8.87 3.12
C PRO A 76 -4.59 -10.04 2.45
N ALA A 77 -3.87 -10.84 3.23
CA ALA A 77 -3.02 -11.94 2.74
C ALA A 77 -3.73 -12.90 1.77
N HIS A 78 -4.96 -13.32 2.10
CA HIS A 78 -5.75 -14.23 1.26
C HIS A 78 -6.08 -13.63 -0.11
N LEU A 79 -6.47 -12.35 -0.14
CA LEU A 79 -6.78 -11.65 -1.38
C LEU A 79 -5.51 -11.47 -2.20
N ARG A 80 -4.41 -11.08 -1.56
CA ARG A 80 -3.12 -10.92 -2.24
C ARG A 80 -2.66 -12.20 -2.92
N ASN A 81 -2.78 -13.34 -2.23
CA ASN A 81 -2.44 -14.65 -2.80
C ASN A 81 -3.27 -14.96 -4.06
N GLY A 82 -4.56 -14.59 -4.08
CA GLY A 82 -5.43 -14.76 -5.25
C GLY A 82 -5.20 -13.75 -6.37
N LEU A 83 -4.71 -12.54 -6.05
CA LEU A 83 -4.44 -11.49 -7.03
C LEU A 83 -3.08 -11.62 -7.72
N LEU A 84 -2.08 -12.21 -7.04
CA LEU A 84 -0.75 -12.46 -7.59
C LEU A 84 -0.76 -13.03 -9.02
N PRO A 85 -1.49 -14.12 -9.32
CA PRO A 85 -1.48 -14.72 -10.65
C PRO A 85 -2.19 -13.89 -11.73
N LEU A 86 -2.91 -12.83 -11.38
CA LEU A 86 -3.66 -12.01 -12.33
C LEU A 86 -2.80 -10.96 -13.05
N GLY A 87 -1.48 -10.98 -12.82
CA GLY A 87 -0.53 -10.09 -13.47
C GLY A 87 0.04 -9.01 -12.55
N ILE A 88 0.15 -9.27 -11.25
CA ILE A 88 0.95 -8.43 -10.36
C ILE A 88 2.43 -8.67 -10.65
N THR A 89 3.22 -7.60 -10.73
CA THR A 89 4.66 -7.68 -11.01
C THR A 89 5.51 -7.11 -9.89
N LEU A 90 4.93 -6.24 -9.04
CA LEU A 90 5.59 -5.69 -7.86
C LEU A 90 4.71 -5.86 -6.65
N ILE A 91 5.32 -6.16 -5.51
CA ILE A 91 4.59 -6.39 -4.28
C ILE A 91 5.35 -5.82 -3.08
N SER A 92 4.65 -5.10 -2.20
CA SER A 92 5.23 -4.57 -0.96
C SER A 92 5.16 -5.63 0.15
N ALA A 93 6.17 -5.76 1.00
CA ALA A 93 6.15 -6.65 2.16
C ALA A 93 6.83 -5.97 3.36
N GLY A 94 6.45 -6.32 4.60
CA GLY A 94 7.00 -5.69 5.81
C GLY A 94 6.86 -4.16 5.81
N SER A 95 5.67 -3.65 5.47
CA SER A 95 5.45 -2.20 5.45
C SER A 95 5.37 -1.64 6.87
N HIS A 96 5.99 -0.49 7.12
CA HIS A 96 5.73 0.32 8.31
C HIS A 96 5.18 1.68 7.85
N THR A 97 3.95 2.01 8.25
CA THR A 97 3.22 3.20 7.77
C THR A 97 3.29 4.38 8.74
N GLU A 98 4.06 4.21 9.81
CA GLU A 98 4.30 5.20 10.86
C GLU A 98 5.55 6.02 10.50
N PRO A 99 5.57 7.35 10.75
CA PRO A 99 6.78 8.14 10.62
C PRO A 99 7.93 7.53 11.44
N GLY A 100 9.00 7.10 10.74
CA GLY A 100 10.17 6.46 11.35
C GLY A 100 9.99 5.01 11.80
N GLY A 101 8.95 4.31 11.34
CA GLY A 101 8.69 2.91 11.71
C GLY A 101 9.81 1.91 11.37
N TYR A 102 10.65 2.21 10.37
CA TYR A 102 11.83 1.38 10.02
C TYR A 102 13.08 1.67 10.85
N THR A 103 13.17 2.86 11.45
CA THR A 103 14.37 3.33 12.18
C THR A 103 14.13 3.41 13.69
N GLY A 104 12.88 3.23 14.13
CA GLY A 104 12.45 3.51 15.50
C GLY A 104 12.47 5.00 15.88
N ALA A 105 12.83 5.89 14.95
CA ALA A 105 12.84 7.32 15.16
C ALA A 105 11.40 7.83 15.28
N GLY A 106 11.08 8.59 16.33
CA GLY A 106 9.70 9.03 16.62
C GLY A 106 9.14 8.52 17.95
N LYS A 107 9.90 7.69 18.68
CA LYS A 107 9.55 7.26 20.04
C LYS A 107 9.81 8.33 21.13
N ASP A 108 10.73 9.26 20.89
CA ASP A 108 11.29 10.10 21.97
C ASP A 108 10.55 11.44 22.19
N ARG A 109 9.77 11.94 21.22
CA ARG A 109 9.08 13.25 21.31
C ARG A 109 7.66 13.22 20.79
N ILE A 110 6.88 12.27 21.29
CA ILE A 110 5.47 12.12 20.93
C ILE A 110 4.67 13.21 21.65
N HIS A 111 4.03 14.09 20.88
CA HIS A 111 3.24 15.20 21.38
C HIS A 111 1.90 15.26 20.65
N TYR A 112 0.84 15.64 21.35
CA TYR A 112 -0.46 15.94 20.76
C TYR A 112 -0.55 17.45 20.49
N THR A 113 -0.84 17.83 19.25
CA THR A 113 -1.02 19.24 18.88
C THR A 113 -2.50 19.57 18.87
N GLN A 114 -2.98 20.29 19.89
CA GLN A 114 -4.35 20.80 19.93
C GLN A 114 -4.34 22.31 19.75
N ARG A 115 -5.03 22.81 18.71
CA ARG A 115 -5.15 24.27 18.43
C ARG A 115 -3.80 25.00 18.40
N GLY A 116 -2.76 24.35 17.84
CA GLY A 116 -1.42 24.93 17.69
C GLY A 116 -0.53 24.92 18.94
N ARG A 117 -0.98 24.30 20.04
CA ARG A 117 -0.15 24.09 21.24
C ARG A 117 0.31 22.63 21.33
N VAL A 118 1.61 22.46 21.59
CA VAL A 118 2.26 21.17 21.84
C VAL A 118 1.91 20.74 23.26
N MET A 119 1.21 19.63 23.42
CA MET A 119 0.92 19.01 24.71
C MET A 119 1.63 17.65 24.79
N GLU A 120 2.33 17.40 25.89
CA GLU A 120 2.95 16.10 26.16
C GLU A 120 1.89 15.08 26.57
N LEU A 121 1.99 13.85 26.06
CA LEU A 121 1.13 12.75 26.46
C LEU A 121 1.45 12.37 27.92
N GLN A 122 0.48 12.48 28.83
CA GLN A 122 0.66 12.02 30.20
C GLN A 122 0.79 10.49 30.24
N ALA A 123 1.62 9.98 31.15
CA ALA A 123 1.98 8.55 31.23
C ALA A 123 0.77 7.61 31.38
N GLU A 124 -0.36 8.11 31.88
CA GLU A 124 -1.60 7.38 32.14
C GLU A 124 -2.50 7.24 30.88
N GLU A 125 -2.29 8.07 29.85
CA GLU A 125 -3.01 7.99 28.57
C GLU A 125 -2.32 7.04 27.58
N ARG A 126 -1.11 6.57 27.91
CA ARG A 126 -0.37 5.55 27.13
C ARG A 126 -1.04 4.17 27.15
N THR A 127 -1.93 3.91 28.10
CA THR A 127 -2.55 2.59 28.36
C THR A 127 -4.04 2.50 28.05
N ARG A 128 -4.68 3.56 27.53
CA ARG A 128 -6.10 3.53 27.12
C ARG A 128 -6.27 3.70 25.62
N ILE A 129 -5.82 2.70 24.87
CA ILE A 129 -6.56 2.28 23.67
C ILE A 129 -7.11 0.89 24.01
N PRO A 130 -8.44 0.72 24.11
CA PRO A 130 -9.01 -0.61 24.24
C PRO A 130 -8.72 -1.35 22.92
N ASP A 131 -7.78 -2.30 22.99
CA ASP A 131 -7.75 -3.58 22.27
C ASP A 131 -6.45 -3.99 21.57
N GLN A 132 -5.28 -3.36 21.77
CA GLN A 132 -3.98 -3.99 21.41
C GLN A 132 -2.80 -3.55 22.30
N PRO A 133 -2.09 -4.46 22.98
CA PRO A 133 -0.87 -4.14 23.73
C PRO A 133 0.35 -4.07 22.78
N GLY A 134 0.91 -2.88 22.58
CA GLY A 134 2.23 -2.72 21.91
C GLY A 134 2.38 -1.54 20.94
N THR A 135 1.35 -0.73 20.71
CA THR A 135 1.36 0.28 19.64
C THR A 135 1.97 1.62 20.05
N THR A 136 2.99 2.07 19.33
CA THR A 136 3.59 3.42 19.43
C THR A 136 2.57 4.48 19.00
N PRO A 137 2.54 5.71 19.57
CA PRO A 137 1.42 6.65 19.37
C PRO A 137 1.56 7.55 18.14
N ALA A 138 2.41 7.18 17.18
CA ALA A 138 2.38 7.79 15.86
C ALA A 138 1.34 7.05 15.03
N THR A 139 0.19 7.67 14.80
CA THR A 139 -0.89 7.02 14.03
C THR A 139 -0.39 6.75 12.62
N GLY A 140 -0.36 5.49 12.19
CA GLY A 140 0.05 5.12 10.84
C GLY A 140 -0.78 5.84 9.77
N GLN A 141 -0.17 6.13 8.62
CA GLN A 141 -0.86 6.81 7.51
C GLN A 141 -2.06 5.99 7.00
N PHE A 142 -1.98 4.66 7.12
CA PHE A 142 -3.05 3.71 6.84
C PHE A 142 -2.79 2.38 7.57
N ASP A 143 -3.86 1.62 7.83
CA ASP A 143 -3.76 0.28 8.41
C ASP A 143 -3.17 -0.73 7.42
N ILE A 144 -2.18 -1.49 7.88
CA ILE A 144 -1.64 -2.64 7.19
C ILE A 144 -2.62 -3.81 7.35
N SER A 145 -2.84 -4.58 6.29
CA SER A 145 -3.76 -5.75 6.29
C SER A 145 -3.04 -7.07 6.05
N ASP A 146 -1.73 -7.02 5.83
CA ASP A 146 -0.88 -8.18 5.65
C ASP A 146 0.49 -7.88 6.25
N ASP A 147 0.70 -8.41 7.45
CA ASP A 147 1.89 -8.22 8.28
C ASP A 147 3.00 -9.24 7.97
N ARG A 148 2.80 -10.09 6.95
CA ARG A 148 3.83 -11.06 6.55
C ARG A 148 5.14 -10.34 6.23
N SER A 149 6.21 -10.88 6.79
CA SER A 149 7.56 -10.43 6.53
C SER A 149 7.94 -10.61 5.05
N PRO A 150 8.97 -9.91 4.57
CA PRO A 150 9.49 -10.12 3.23
C PRO A 150 9.90 -11.58 2.96
N ALA A 151 10.46 -12.28 3.96
CA ALA A 151 10.87 -13.68 3.83
C ALA A 151 9.67 -14.64 3.68
N GLU A 152 8.58 -14.42 4.41
CA GLU A 152 7.34 -15.20 4.28
C GLU A 152 6.70 -14.95 2.91
N MET A 153 6.68 -13.70 2.44
CA MET A 153 6.17 -13.35 1.11
C MET A 153 7.01 -14.00 0.00
N ALA A 154 8.34 -14.00 0.14
CA ALA A 154 9.22 -14.67 -0.80
C ALA A 154 8.96 -16.19 -0.84
N SER A 155 8.78 -16.82 0.31
CA SER A 155 8.42 -18.25 0.40
C SER A 155 7.08 -18.55 -0.26
N GLN A 156 6.08 -17.68 -0.06
CA GLN A 156 4.77 -17.80 -0.70
C GLN A 156 4.83 -17.64 -2.22
N LEU A 157 5.67 -16.72 -2.73
CA LEU A 157 5.88 -16.57 -4.17
C LEU A 157 6.51 -17.83 -4.77
N ARG A 158 7.53 -18.38 -4.10
CA ARG A 158 8.19 -19.63 -4.53
C ARG A 158 7.23 -20.82 -4.53
N SER A 159 6.32 -20.92 -3.55
CA SER A 159 5.32 -22.02 -3.53
C SER A 159 4.31 -21.94 -4.67
N LEU A 160 4.10 -20.75 -5.23
CA LEU A 160 3.29 -20.52 -6.44
C LEU A 160 4.09 -20.65 -7.75
N GLY A 161 5.38 -20.97 -7.68
CA GLY A 161 6.26 -21.13 -8.85
C GLY A 161 6.88 -19.82 -9.36
N TYR A 162 6.79 -18.72 -8.61
CA TYR A 162 7.45 -17.45 -8.95
C TYR A 162 8.84 -17.34 -8.32
N ASP A 163 9.73 -16.60 -8.98
CA ASP A 163 11.02 -16.21 -8.40
C ASP A 163 10.95 -14.76 -7.85
N PRO A 164 11.04 -14.57 -6.52
CA PRO A 164 11.08 -13.24 -5.93
C PRO A 164 12.43 -12.55 -6.22
N VAL A 165 12.35 -11.38 -6.86
CA VAL A 165 13.49 -10.52 -7.13
C VAL A 165 13.44 -9.29 -6.22
N TRP A 166 14.53 -9.04 -5.51
CA TRP A 166 14.69 -7.86 -4.67
C TRP A 166 15.15 -6.66 -5.51
N LYS A 167 14.78 -5.45 -5.08
CA LYS A 167 15.25 -4.18 -5.67
C LYS A 167 16.41 -3.58 -4.87
N ASP A 168 17.21 -4.44 -4.25
CA ASP A 168 18.40 -4.08 -3.48
C ASP A 168 19.49 -3.41 -4.33
N TRP A 169 19.47 -3.62 -5.64
CA TRP A 169 20.36 -2.98 -6.62
C TRP A 169 19.88 -1.59 -7.10
N ASP A 170 18.66 -1.17 -6.77
CA ASP A 170 18.12 0.12 -7.19
C ASP A 170 18.74 1.24 -6.32
N SER A 171 19.68 2.00 -6.90
CA SER A 171 20.39 3.08 -6.22
C SER A 171 19.48 4.22 -5.76
N ALA A 172 18.26 4.32 -6.31
CA ALA A 172 17.27 5.27 -5.84
C ALA A 172 16.61 4.84 -4.50
N LEU A 173 16.77 3.57 -4.12
CA LEU A 173 16.19 2.96 -2.92
C LEU A 173 17.23 2.58 -1.86
N THR A 174 18.52 2.64 -2.19
CA THR A 174 19.64 2.50 -1.24
C THR A 174 20.00 3.87 -0.68
N LEU A 175 19.64 4.12 0.58
CA LEU A 175 20.02 5.30 1.37
C LEU A 175 21.41 5.14 1.97
#